data_AF-A0A5B0N260-F1
#
_entry.id   AF-A0A5B0N260-F1
#
_cell.length_a   1.000
_cell.length_b   1.000
_cell.length_c   1.000
_cell.angle_alpha   90.00
_cell.angle_beta   90.00
_cell.angle_gamma   90.00
#
_symmetry.space_group_name_H-M   'P 1'
#
loop_
_entity.id
_entity.type
_entity.pdbx_description
1 polymer ?
#
loop_
_entity_poly.entity_id
_entity_poly.type
_entity_poly.pdbx_seq_one_letter_code
_entity_poly.pdbx_strand_id
1 'polypeptide(L)'
;MRHLKYHGPQRHMISNTSMESANTIITSYEIVRAEFNQIQSSGSSGNSLIFSRFWFRVVLDEAHIIRTTESKTQNSIHAIKAERRLCLTGTPMQNSLHDLMALLNFICSNLKTPSNQWPEILKPYLQHGNSKPLQLILRHVML
;
A
#
# COMPACT_ATOMS: atom_id res chain seq x y z
N MET A 1 -12.46 -19.07 7.02
CA MET A 1 -12.11 -17.63 6.90
C MET A 1 -13.09 -16.98 5.94
N ARG A 2 -13.90 -16.01 6.39
CA ARG A 2 -14.89 -15.32 5.52
C ARG A 2 -14.21 -14.19 4.77
N HIS A 3 -14.32 -14.18 3.45
CA HIS A 3 -13.79 -13.10 2.60
C HIS A 3 -14.92 -12.39 1.87
N LEU A 4 -14.71 -11.12 1.54
CA LEU A 4 -15.64 -10.29 0.79
C LEU A 4 -14.92 -9.64 -0.38
N LYS A 5 -15.48 -9.77 -1.58
CA LYS A 5 -14.94 -9.15 -2.78
C LYS A 5 -15.56 -7.77 -2.97
N TYR A 6 -14.79 -6.74 -2.71
CA TYR A 6 -15.16 -5.35 -2.91
C TYR A 6 -14.63 -4.85 -4.27
N HIS A 7 -15.18 -5.40 -5.35
CA HIS A 7 -14.77 -5.09 -6.72
C HIS A 7 -15.95 -5.33 -7.70
N GLY A 8 -15.92 -4.68 -8.86
CA GLY A 8 -16.90 -4.88 -9.93
C GLY A 8 -18.24 -4.12 -9.72
N PRO A 9 -19.26 -4.41 -10.55
CA PRO A 9 -20.52 -3.65 -10.56
C PRO A 9 -21.36 -3.83 -9.30
N GLN A 10 -21.29 -5.00 -8.67
CA GLN A 10 -22.05 -5.30 -7.44
C GLN A 10 -21.48 -4.64 -6.18
N ARG A 11 -20.33 -3.93 -6.26
CA ARG A 11 -19.70 -3.30 -5.10
C ARG A 11 -20.59 -2.27 -4.40
N HIS A 12 -21.48 -1.61 -5.13
CA HIS A 12 -22.42 -0.62 -4.59
C HIS A 12 -23.49 -1.25 -3.69
N MET A 13 -23.67 -2.56 -3.75
CA MET A 13 -24.59 -3.32 -2.89
C MET A 13 -23.94 -3.73 -1.57
N ILE A 14 -22.63 -3.53 -1.42
CA ILE A 14 -21.89 -3.92 -0.22
C ILE A 14 -22.16 -2.90 0.87
N SER A 15 -22.84 -3.35 1.92
CA SER A 15 -23.13 -2.53 3.10
C SER A 15 -21.98 -2.55 4.09
N ASN A 16 -21.96 -1.53 4.97
CA ASN A 16 -21.02 -1.43 6.07
C ASN A 16 -21.04 -2.69 6.97
N THR A 17 -22.23 -3.22 7.27
CA THR A 17 -22.44 -4.44 8.05
C THR A 17 -21.86 -5.68 7.37
N SER A 18 -22.03 -5.79 6.05
CA SER A 18 -21.46 -6.91 5.29
C SER A 18 -19.93 -6.90 5.38
N MET A 19 -19.34 -5.71 5.34
CA MET A 19 -17.90 -5.52 5.43
C MET A 19 -17.34 -5.85 6.83
N GLU A 20 -18.07 -5.52 7.89
CA GLU A 20 -17.70 -5.86 9.28
C GLU A 20 -17.74 -7.37 9.56
N SER A 21 -18.63 -8.09 8.90
CA SER A 21 -18.75 -9.54 9.07
C SER A 21 -17.62 -10.33 8.39
N ALA A 22 -16.88 -9.70 7.47
CA ALA A 22 -15.80 -10.31 6.72
C ALA A 22 -14.47 -10.24 7.47
N ASN A 23 -13.67 -11.32 7.40
CA ASN A 23 -12.32 -11.32 7.95
C ASN A 23 -11.29 -10.72 6.98
N THR A 24 -11.61 -10.71 5.69
CA THR A 24 -10.71 -10.25 4.64
C THR A 24 -11.51 -9.63 3.51
N ILE A 25 -11.02 -8.51 3.00
CA ILE A 25 -11.64 -7.81 1.89
C ILE A 25 -10.65 -7.74 0.75
N ILE A 26 -11.12 -8.11 -0.43
CA ILE A 26 -10.32 -8.12 -1.66
C ILE A 26 -10.87 -7.01 -2.56
N THR A 27 -10.02 -6.07 -2.92
CA THR A 27 -10.33 -4.93 -3.79
C THR A 27 -9.20 -4.75 -4.81
N SER A 28 -9.33 -3.76 -5.69
CA SER A 28 -8.29 -3.41 -6.67
C SER A 28 -7.77 -1.98 -6.46
N TYR A 29 -6.58 -1.71 -6.98
CA TYR A 29 -5.95 -0.39 -6.93
C TYR A 29 -6.86 0.70 -7.53
N GLU A 30 -7.61 0.38 -8.59
CA GLU A 30 -8.52 1.33 -9.24
C GLU A 30 -9.67 1.73 -8.31
N ILE A 31 -10.22 0.78 -7.54
CA ILE A 31 -11.32 1.06 -6.61
C ILE A 31 -10.83 1.94 -5.47
N VAL A 32 -9.66 1.61 -4.89
CA VAL A 32 -9.04 2.45 -3.85
C VAL A 32 -8.82 3.86 -4.36
N ARG A 33 -8.26 4.00 -5.58
CA ARG A 33 -8.01 5.30 -6.21
C ARG A 33 -9.29 6.08 -6.49
N ALA A 34 -10.34 5.41 -6.94
CA ALA A 34 -11.63 6.03 -7.21
C ALA A 34 -12.27 6.58 -5.93
N GLU A 35 -12.31 5.79 -4.85
CA GLU A 35 -12.83 6.26 -3.56
C GLU A 35 -11.97 7.39 -2.97
N PHE A 36 -10.65 7.31 -3.10
CA PHE A 36 -9.77 8.37 -2.63
C PHE A 36 -10.09 9.71 -3.33
N ASN A 37 -10.27 9.69 -4.66
CA ASN A 37 -10.66 10.88 -5.41
C ASN A 37 -12.03 11.42 -4.98
N GLN A 38 -13.00 10.55 -4.71
CA GLN A 38 -14.32 10.98 -4.21
C GLN A 38 -14.23 11.70 -2.86
N ILE A 39 -13.39 11.21 -1.95
CA ILE A 39 -13.15 11.86 -0.65
C ILE A 39 -12.50 13.23 -0.85
N GLN A 40 -11.50 13.32 -1.73
CA GLN A 40 -10.84 14.60 -2.02
C GLN A 40 -11.81 15.63 -2.61
N SER A 41 -12.76 15.20 -3.44
CA SER A 41 -13.77 16.11 -4.03
C SER A 41 -14.90 16.49 -3.06
N SER A 42 -15.32 15.58 -2.18
CA SER A 42 -16.47 15.79 -1.27
C SER A 42 -16.07 16.33 0.11
N GLY A 43 -14.78 16.35 0.45
CA GLY A 43 -14.26 16.76 1.75
C GLY A 43 -14.65 15.84 2.92
N SER A 44 -15.38 14.74 2.65
CA SER A 44 -15.97 13.89 3.68
C SER A 44 -15.54 12.44 3.50
N SER A 45 -14.69 11.93 4.40
CA SER A 45 -14.28 10.52 4.41
C SER A 45 -15.33 9.58 5.00
N GLY A 46 -16.38 10.11 5.63
CA GLY A 46 -17.38 9.33 6.38
C GLY A 46 -18.16 8.30 5.55
N ASN A 47 -18.26 8.51 4.23
CA ASN A 47 -19.01 7.61 3.34
C ASN A 47 -18.14 6.57 2.63
N SER A 48 -16.81 6.64 2.75
CA SER A 48 -15.94 5.63 2.13
C SER A 48 -15.80 4.43 3.04
N LEU A 49 -16.09 3.25 2.51
CA LEU A 49 -15.91 2.00 3.24
C LEU A 49 -14.42 1.74 3.52
N ILE A 50 -13.53 2.08 2.60
CA ILE A 50 -12.08 1.83 2.73
C ILE A 50 -11.41 2.81 3.68
N PHE A 51 -11.71 4.11 3.55
CA PHE A 51 -10.97 5.19 4.22
C PHE A 51 -11.58 5.66 5.55
N SER A 52 -12.82 5.29 5.86
CA SER A 52 -13.42 5.54 7.18
C SER A 52 -12.91 4.58 8.27
N ARG A 53 -12.13 3.54 7.89
CA ARG A 53 -11.72 2.45 8.78
C ARG A 53 -10.22 2.44 9.06
N PHE A 54 -9.88 1.86 10.21
CA PHE A 54 -8.53 1.50 10.55
C PHE A 54 -8.33 -0.01 10.36
N TRP A 55 -7.47 -0.40 9.43
CA TRP A 55 -7.25 -1.78 9.05
C TRP A 55 -6.18 -2.46 9.91
N PHE A 56 -6.41 -3.71 10.30
CA PHE A 56 -5.38 -4.51 10.99
C PHE A 56 -4.16 -4.77 10.08
N ARG A 57 -4.42 -5.05 8.80
CA ARG A 57 -3.37 -5.28 7.80
C ARG A 57 -3.84 -4.85 6.41
N VAL A 58 -2.94 -4.21 5.66
CA VAL A 58 -3.07 -4.00 4.22
C VAL A 58 -1.98 -4.81 3.52
N VAL A 59 -2.38 -5.61 2.54
CA VAL A 59 -1.48 -6.42 1.72
C VAL A 59 -1.62 -5.96 0.27
N LEU A 60 -0.52 -5.57 -0.34
CA LEU A 60 -0.46 -5.18 -1.74
C LEU A 60 0.03 -6.38 -2.56
N ASP A 61 -0.81 -6.89 -3.45
CA ASP A 61 -0.38 -7.85 -4.46
C ASP A 61 0.16 -7.10 -5.68
N GLU A 62 1.19 -7.65 -6.31
CA GLU A 62 1.98 -6.95 -7.33
C GLU A 62 2.39 -5.53 -6.87
N ALA A 63 2.94 -5.45 -5.65
CA ALA A 63 3.25 -4.19 -4.97
C ALA A 63 4.16 -3.25 -5.76
N HIS A 64 4.85 -3.77 -6.77
CA HIS A 64 5.55 -2.95 -7.75
C HIS A 64 4.66 -1.87 -8.39
N ILE A 65 3.32 -1.98 -8.38
CA ILE A 65 2.41 -0.95 -8.90
C ILE A 65 2.59 0.42 -8.22
N ILE A 66 3.02 0.48 -6.96
CA ILE A 66 3.17 1.73 -6.19
C ILE A 66 4.58 2.34 -6.24
N ARG A 67 5.46 1.81 -7.11
CA ARG A 67 6.89 2.19 -7.16
C ARG A 67 7.14 3.66 -7.58
N THR A 68 6.23 4.26 -8.33
CA THR A 68 6.34 5.66 -8.74
C THR A 68 5.85 6.58 -7.62
N THR A 69 6.80 7.14 -6.88
CA THR A 69 6.58 8.25 -5.93
C THR A 69 5.79 9.35 -6.64
N GLU A 70 4.79 9.93 -5.96
CA GLU A 70 3.89 10.98 -6.48
C GLU A 70 2.76 10.51 -7.41
N SER A 71 2.65 9.20 -7.68
CA SER A 71 1.48 8.70 -8.42
C SER A 71 0.19 8.83 -7.58
N LYS A 72 -0.94 9.13 -8.25
CA LYS A 72 -2.26 9.14 -7.60
C LYS A 72 -2.56 7.81 -6.90
N THR A 73 -2.09 6.70 -7.47
CA THR A 73 -2.22 5.37 -6.89
C THR A 73 -1.44 5.26 -5.58
N GLN A 74 -0.17 5.65 -5.55
CA GLN A 74 0.65 5.63 -4.33
C GLN A 74 0.02 6.50 -3.24
N ASN A 75 -0.38 7.74 -3.56
CA ASN A 75 -1.08 8.61 -2.62
C ASN A 75 -2.36 7.98 -2.06
N SER A 76 -3.19 7.37 -2.91
CA SER A 76 -4.43 6.70 -2.47
C SER A 76 -4.17 5.51 -1.55
N ILE A 77 -3.12 4.73 -1.81
CA ILE A 77 -2.76 3.55 -1.02
C ILE A 77 -2.16 3.94 0.33
N HIS A 78 -1.35 5.00 0.37
CA HIS A 78 -0.79 5.54 1.60
C HIS A 78 -1.85 6.16 2.52
N ALA A 79 -2.93 6.71 1.96
CA ALA A 79 -4.03 7.28 2.73
C ALA A 79 -4.87 6.23 3.49
N ILE A 80 -4.79 4.94 3.12
CA ILE A 80 -5.44 3.87 3.88
C ILE A 80 -4.81 3.79 5.27
N LYS A 81 -5.61 3.87 6.33
CA LYS A 81 -5.12 3.76 7.71
C LYS A 81 -4.96 2.29 8.09
N ALA A 82 -3.76 1.88 8.52
CA ALA A 82 -3.51 0.48 8.88
C ALA A 82 -2.42 0.30 9.94
N GLU A 83 -2.52 -0.78 10.72
CA GLU A 83 -1.51 -1.18 11.71
C GLU A 83 -0.30 -1.88 11.07
N ARG A 84 -0.57 -2.81 10.14
CA ARG A 84 0.45 -3.62 9.45
C ARG A 84 0.33 -3.45 7.94
N ARG A 85 1.48 -3.39 7.26
CA ARG A 85 1.54 -3.24 5.80
C ARG A 85 2.51 -4.27 5.24
N LEU A 86 2.10 -4.93 4.17
CA LEU A 86 2.88 -5.96 3.48
C LEU A 86 2.82 -5.72 1.98
N CYS A 87 3.96 -5.95 1.32
CA CYS A 87 4.06 -5.95 -0.13
C CYS A 87 4.30 -7.39 -0.59
N LEU A 88 3.54 -7.89 -1.56
CA LEU A 88 3.77 -9.16 -2.25
C LEU A 88 4.14 -8.81 -3.68
N THR A 89 5.31 -9.23 -4.15
CA THR A 89 5.76 -8.96 -5.51
C THR A 89 6.95 -9.83 -5.86
N GLY A 90 6.85 -10.56 -6.98
CA GLY A 90 7.97 -11.32 -7.52
C GLY A 90 9.08 -10.44 -8.11
N THR A 91 8.81 -9.14 -8.31
CA THR A 91 9.75 -8.16 -8.87
C THR A 91 9.85 -6.94 -7.95
N PRO A 92 10.52 -7.07 -6.79
CA PRO A 92 10.62 -5.98 -5.81
C PRO A 92 11.38 -4.76 -6.37
N MET A 93 12.27 -4.98 -7.35
CA MET A 93 13.07 -3.93 -7.97
C MET A 93 13.24 -4.21 -9.47
N GLN A 94 12.91 -3.22 -10.31
CA GLN A 94 13.30 -3.26 -11.73
C GLN A 94 14.50 -2.36 -12.01
N ASN A 95 14.51 -1.06 -11.63
CA ASN A 95 15.51 -0.13 -12.18
C ASN A 95 16.09 0.94 -11.24
N SER A 96 15.61 1.15 -10.00
CA SER A 96 16.18 2.24 -9.16
C SER A 96 16.04 2.07 -7.65
N LEU A 97 16.96 2.69 -6.89
CA LEU A 97 16.84 2.89 -5.43
C LEU A 97 15.50 3.53 -5.04
N HIS A 98 14.97 4.37 -5.91
CA HIS A 98 13.72 5.09 -5.69
C HIS A 98 12.51 4.14 -5.63
N ASP A 99 12.49 3.07 -6.44
CA ASP A 99 11.44 2.03 -6.37
C ASP A 99 11.41 1.35 -4.99
N LEU A 100 12.60 1.07 -4.44
CA LEU A 100 12.76 0.51 -3.11
C LEU A 100 12.28 1.48 -2.03
N MET A 101 12.67 2.74 -2.13
CA MET A 101 12.23 3.77 -1.19
C MET A 101 10.71 3.90 -1.15
N ALA A 102 10.03 3.80 -2.30
CA ALA A 102 8.57 3.83 -2.36
C ALA A 102 7.93 2.66 -1.59
N LEU A 103 8.47 1.44 -1.75
CA LEU A 103 7.98 0.26 -1.02
C LEU A 103 8.28 0.35 0.49
N LEU A 104 9.47 0.82 0.87
CA LEU A 104 9.84 1.03 2.28
C LEU A 104 8.98 2.10 2.94
N ASN A 105 8.69 3.20 2.24
CA ASN A 105 7.76 4.23 2.71
C ASN A 105 6.38 3.64 3.03
N PHE A 106 5.91 2.68 2.22
CA PHE A 106 4.65 2.00 2.50
C PHE A 106 4.77 1.09 3.72
N ILE A 107 5.71 0.13 3.72
CA ILE A 107 5.85 -0.86 4.80
C ILE A 107 6.12 -0.19 6.15
N CYS A 108 7.03 0.79 6.17
CA CYS A 108 7.51 1.46 7.37
C CYS A 108 6.75 2.74 7.69
N SER A 109 5.52 2.94 7.16
CA SER A 109 4.76 4.19 7.36
C SER A 109 4.51 4.52 8.84
N ASN A 110 4.56 3.52 9.72
CA ASN A 110 4.40 3.65 11.17
C ASN A 110 5.69 4.09 11.89
N LEU A 111 6.87 3.90 11.29
CA LEU A 111 8.16 4.27 11.89
C LEU A 111 8.42 5.79 11.89
N LYS A 112 7.50 6.59 11.34
CA LYS A 112 7.61 8.06 11.17
C LYS A 112 8.90 8.51 10.48
N THR A 113 9.61 7.61 9.79
CA THR A 113 10.77 7.94 8.98
C THR A 113 10.32 8.80 7.79
N PRO A 114 10.75 10.07 7.70
CA PRO A 114 10.46 10.90 6.54
C PRO A 114 11.03 10.26 5.27
N SER A 115 10.30 10.36 4.17
CA SER A 115 10.65 9.73 2.89
C SER A 115 12.01 10.18 2.33
N ASN A 116 12.46 11.38 2.70
CA ASN A 116 13.76 11.94 2.31
C ASN A 116 14.95 11.40 3.12
N GLN A 117 14.72 10.60 4.18
CA GLN A 117 15.79 10.01 4.98
C GLN A 117 16.26 8.64 4.47
N TRP A 118 15.46 7.96 3.65
CA TRP A 118 15.84 6.66 3.10
C TRP A 118 17.15 6.67 2.32
N PRO A 119 17.50 7.67 1.49
CA PRO A 119 18.78 7.70 0.81
C PRO A 119 19.96 7.57 1.78
N GLU A 120 19.97 8.35 2.87
CA GLU A 120 21.05 8.31 3.86
C GLU A 120 21.05 7.02 4.68
N ILE A 121 19.87 6.48 5.01
CA ILE A 121 19.73 5.18 5.71
C ILE A 121 20.25 4.03 4.84
N LEU A 122 19.97 4.07 3.53
CA LEU A 122 20.29 2.99 2.61
C LEU A 122 21.70 3.12 2.01
N LYS A 123 22.28 4.33 1.96
CA LYS A 123 23.62 4.62 1.38
C LYS A 123 24.74 3.72 1.92
N PRO A 124 24.83 3.40 3.23
CA PRO A 124 25.83 2.44 3.74
C PRO A 124 25.66 1.03 3.17
N TYR A 125 24.43 0.64 2.82
CA TYR A 125 24.08 -0.67 2.28
C TYR A 125 24.10 -0.73 0.74
N LEU A 126 24.36 0.40 0.08
CA LEU A 126 24.37 0.57 -1.37
C LEU A 126 25.78 0.83 -1.94
N GLN A 127 26.81 0.58 -1.15
CA GLN A 127 28.19 0.82 -1.58
C GLN A 127 28.50 0.04 -2.86
N HIS A 128 29.07 0.74 -3.85
CA HIS A 128 29.43 0.22 -5.17
C HIS A 128 28.24 -0.32 -6.00
N GLY A 129 27.00 0.10 -5.73
CA GLY A 129 25.82 -0.35 -6.47
C GLY A 129 25.35 -1.76 -6.12
N ASN A 130 25.88 -2.35 -5.03
CA ASN A 130 25.49 -3.69 -4.59
C ASN A 130 24.18 -3.67 -3.80
N SER A 131 23.06 -3.92 -4.49
CA SER A 131 21.72 -3.98 -3.89
C SER A 131 21.37 -5.32 -3.24
N LYS A 132 22.25 -6.33 -3.27
CA LYS A 132 21.96 -7.69 -2.75
C LYS A 132 21.54 -7.73 -1.27
N PRO A 133 22.17 -6.97 -0.33
CA PRO A 133 21.74 -6.97 1.06
C PRO A 133 20.30 -6.45 1.22
N LEU A 134 19.94 -5.46 0.41
CA LEU A 134 18.58 -4.91 0.38
C LEU A 134 17.61 -5.90 -0.25
N GLN A 135 17.96 -6.55 -1.36
CA GLN A 135 17.14 -7.62 -1.93
C GLN A 135 16.88 -8.76 -0.93
N LEU A 136 17.86 -9.10 -0.09
CA LEU A 136 17.71 -10.09 0.99
C LEU A 136 16.75 -9.65 2.09
N ILE A 137 16.79 -8.39 2.51
CA ILE A 137 15.84 -7.82 3.48
C ILE A 137 14.44 -7.80 2.87
N LEU A 138 14.33 -7.35 1.62
CA LEU A 138 13.07 -7.29 0.90
C LEU A 138 12.48 -8.67 0.68
N ARG A 139 13.28 -9.72 0.46
CA ARG A 139 12.79 -11.11 0.39
C ARG A 139 12.11 -11.57 1.69
N HIS A 140 12.46 -11.02 2.85
CA HIS A 140 11.80 -11.37 4.11
C HIS A 140 10.50 -10.57 4.35
N VAL A 141 10.32 -9.47 3.63
CA VAL A 141 9.17 -8.57 3.74
C VAL A 141 8.23 -8.68 2.53
N MET A 142 8.74 -9.24 1.42
CA MET A 142 8.05 -9.52 0.17
C MET A 142 8.13 -11.01 -0.10
N LEU A 143 7.00 -11.69 0.14
CA LEU A 143 6.80 -13.08 -0.26
C LEU A 143 6.49 -13.14 -1.76
#